data_AF-A0A960MVD4-F1
#
_entry.id   AF-A0A960MVD4-F1
#
_cell.length_a   1.000
_cell.length_b   1.000
_cell.length_c   1.000
_cell.angle_alpha   90.00
_cell.angle_beta   90.00
_cell.angle_gamma   90.00
#
_symmetry.space_group_name_H-M   'P 1'
#
loop_
_entity.id
_entity.type
_entity.pdbx_description
1 polymer ?
#
loop_
_entity_poly.entity_id
_entity_poly.type
_entity_poly.pdbx_seq_one_letter_code
_entity_poly.pdbx_strand_id
1 'polypeptide(L)'
;DGHQVVDGSGGSVEVESTRWPFCFDASPTEATSTRSILPFCTFNEDLNRLTLVVTGLGTPKAKVTWGGESKEFTKEQLAGGVNLAAEFPKTPFDDAFRSLMDAVGVKQAFETMAIKNLVTNFRIFAEEAKADPEFGAALDTLKKKVTDKEAQHDASVRKRLVPVRHAIKVEPLP
;
A
#
# COMPACT_ATOMS: atom_id res chain seq x y z
N ASP A 1 -6.72 -15.57 0.02
CA ASP A 1 -6.16 -15.33 -1.32
C ASP A 1 -5.43 -14.00 -1.42
N GLY A 2 -4.10 -14.06 -1.42
CA GLY A 2 -3.20 -12.90 -1.44
C GLY A 2 -1.83 -13.17 -0.80
N HIS A 3 -1.74 -14.22 0.02
CA HIS A 3 -0.53 -14.64 0.74
C HIS A 3 -0.39 -16.15 0.58
N GLN A 4 0.76 -16.60 0.10
CA GLN A 4 1.06 -18.00 -0.14
C GLN A 4 2.37 -18.37 0.58
N VAL A 5 2.32 -19.43 1.40
CA VAL A 5 3.54 -20.03 1.93
C VAL A 5 4.26 -20.74 0.78
N VAL A 6 5.50 -20.35 0.52
CA VAL A 6 6.33 -20.89 -0.58
C VAL A 6 7.42 -21.83 -0.08
N ASP A 7 7.83 -21.70 1.18
CA ASP A 7 8.75 -22.62 1.85
C ASP A 7 8.53 -22.55 3.37
N GLY A 8 9.01 -23.53 4.12
CA GLY A 8 8.93 -23.50 5.57
C GLY A 8 9.68 -24.64 6.26
N SER A 9 10.41 -24.30 7.32
CA SER A 9 11.09 -25.26 8.19
C SER A 9 11.39 -24.67 9.57
N GLY A 10 11.46 -25.52 10.60
CA GLY A 10 11.98 -25.13 11.92
C GLY A 10 11.28 -23.95 12.61
N GLY A 11 9.96 -23.80 12.42
CA GLY A 11 9.20 -22.68 12.98
C GLY A 11 9.30 -21.37 12.18
N SER A 12 9.91 -21.40 10.99
CA SER A 12 9.94 -20.30 10.04
C SER A 12 9.17 -20.66 8.78
N VAL A 13 8.46 -19.70 8.21
CA VAL A 13 7.80 -19.82 6.90
C VAL A 13 8.21 -18.65 6.01
N GLU A 14 8.45 -18.94 4.74
CA GLU A 14 8.60 -17.94 3.70
C GLU A 14 7.26 -17.76 3.01
N VAL A 15 6.84 -16.52 2.86
CA VAL A 15 5.54 -16.14 2.31
C VAL A 15 5.74 -15.21 1.12
N GLU A 16 5.14 -15.53 -0.01
CA GLU A 16 4.99 -14.62 -1.13
C GLU A 16 3.60 -13.96 -1.05
N SER A 17 3.58 -12.63 -1.06
CA SER A 17 2.36 -11.83 -0.89
C SER A 17 2.11 -10.92 -2.09
N THR A 18 0.98 -11.12 -2.75
CA THR A 18 0.51 -10.32 -3.90
C THR A 18 -0.51 -9.26 -3.49
N ARG A 19 -1.10 -9.39 -2.30
CA ARG A 19 -1.90 -8.35 -1.65
C ARG A 19 -1.12 -7.80 -0.48
N TRP A 20 -0.95 -6.49 -0.45
CA TRP A 20 -0.16 -5.84 0.59
C TRP A 20 -1.07 -5.31 1.69
N PRO A 21 -0.68 -5.42 2.97
CA PRO A 21 -1.29 -4.59 3.99
C PRO A 21 -1.01 -3.11 3.71
N PHE A 22 -1.87 -2.22 4.20
CA PHE A 22 -1.58 -0.80 4.27
C PHE A 22 -0.46 -0.57 5.30
N CYS A 23 0.60 0.10 4.87
CA CYS A 23 1.74 0.42 5.73
C CYS A 23 1.59 1.86 6.23
N PHE A 24 1.32 2.00 7.53
CA PHE A 24 1.12 3.30 8.16
C PHE A 24 2.45 4.00 8.48
N ASP A 25 2.46 5.32 8.34
CA ASP A 25 3.59 6.17 8.76
C ASP A 25 3.94 5.95 10.25
N ALA A 26 5.16 6.32 10.65
CA ALA A 26 5.64 6.00 12.00
C ALA A 26 4.94 6.79 13.12
N SER A 27 4.57 8.04 12.88
CA SER A 27 4.16 8.97 13.94
C SER A 27 2.65 8.86 14.26
N PRO A 28 2.24 8.53 15.50
CA PRO A 28 0.82 8.41 15.84
C PRO A 28 0.12 9.75 16.12
N THR A 29 0.87 10.85 16.24
CA THR A 29 0.32 12.16 16.69
C THR A 29 0.47 13.29 15.68
N GLU A 30 1.30 13.11 14.64
CA GLU A 30 1.42 14.12 13.58
C GLU A 30 0.17 14.15 12.71
N ALA A 31 -0.39 15.35 12.52
CA ALA A 31 -1.63 15.55 11.74
C ALA A 31 -1.50 15.12 10.27
N THR A 32 -0.27 15.08 9.73
CA THR A 32 0.02 14.64 8.36
C THR A 32 0.29 13.14 8.25
N SER A 33 0.42 12.44 9.38
CA SER A 33 0.70 11.01 9.41
C SER A 33 -0.57 10.21 9.20
N THR A 34 -0.52 9.22 8.31
CA THR A 34 -1.60 8.26 8.09
C THR A 34 -1.94 7.44 9.33
N ARG A 35 -1.01 7.26 10.28
CA ARG A 35 -1.25 6.51 11.53
C ARG A 35 -2.15 7.23 12.52
N SER A 36 -2.20 8.57 12.44
CA SER A 36 -2.92 9.41 13.41
C SER A 36 -4.43 9.19 13.43
N ILE A 37 -5.00 8.60 12.37
CA ILE A 37 -6.43 8.31 12.27
C ILE A 37 -6.85 7.02 13.01
N LEU A 38 -5.91 6.10 13.29
CA LEU A 38 -6.22 4.77 13.83
C LEU A 38 -6.99 4.78 15.16
N PRO A 39 -6.79 5.74 16.09
CA PRO A 39 -7.62 5.82 17.30
C PRO A 39 -9.11 6.13 17.04
N PHE A 40 -9.46 6.57 15.84
CA PHE A 40 -10.80 7.05 15.47
C PHE A 40 -11.54 6.13 14.50
N CYS A 41 -10.93 5.02 14.08
CA CYS A 41 -11.55 4.06 13.17
C CYS A 41 -11.05 2.63 13.40
N THR A 42 -11.80 1.66 12.91
CA THR A 42 -11.52 0.22 13.02
C THR A 42 -10.81 -0.32 11.77
N PHE A 43 -9.91 0.46 11.17
CA PHE A 43 -9.34 0.14 9.85
C PHE A 43 -8.54 -1.17 9.85
N ASN A 44 -7.78 -1.46 10.92
CA ASN A 44 -7.01 -2.70 11.02
C ASN A 44 -7.90 -3.91 11.26
N GLU A 45 -9.01 -3.73 11.96
CA GLU A 45 -10.03 -4.76 12.17
C GLU A 45 -10.80 -5.05 10.88
N ASP A 46 -11.11 -4.02 10.08
CA ASP A 46 -12.06 -4.12 8.97
C ASP A 46 -11.41 -4.27 7.58
N LEU A 47 -10.24 -3.67 7.35
CA LEU A 47 -9.68 -3.49 6.01
C LEU A 47 -8.21 -3.89 5.88
N ASN A 48 -7.44 -3.96 6.96
CA ASN A 48 -6.00 -4.21 6.92
C ASN A 48 -5.58 -5.43 7.75
N ARG A 49 -6.10 -6.61 7.36
CA ARG A 49 -5.93 -7.88 8.09
C ARG A 49 -4.93 -8.81 7.40
N LEU A 50 -3.71 -8.87 7.93
CA LEU A 50 -2.75 -9.94 7.64
C LEU A 50 -2.58 -10.78 8.91
N THR A 51 -3.47 -11.75 9.11
CA THR A 51 -3.57 -12.50 10.36
C THR A 51 -2.66 -13.73 10.36
N LEU A 52 -1.75 -13.81 11.33
CA LEU A 52 -0.98 -15.00 11.67
C LEU A 52 -1.76 -15.83 12.69
N VAL A 53 -2.02 -17.09 12.36
CA VAL A 53 -2.59 -18.08 13.30
C VAL A 53 -1.56 -19.18 13.51
N VAL A 54 -1.20 -19.45 14.77
CA VAL A 54 -0.32 -20.55 15.15
C VAL A 54 -1.06 -21.47 16.11
N THR A 55 -1.35 -22.68 15.65
CA THR A 55 -1.96 -23.73 16.47
C THR A 55 -0.90 -24.72 16.93
N GLY A 56 -1.14 -25.37 18.08
CA GLY A 56 -0.24 -26.43 18.57
C GLY A 56 1.07 -25.94 19.22
N LEU A 57 1.18 -24.67 19.60
CA LEU A 57 2.34 -24.19 20.37
C LEU A 57 2.46 -24.98 21.69
N GLY A 58 3.62 -25.60 21.90
CA GLY A 58 3.89 -26.43 23.08
C GLY A 58 4.17 -25.65 24.36
N THR A 59 4.49 -24.36 24.23
CA THR A 59 4.83 -23.46 25.33
C THR A 59 3.76 -22.39 25.56
N PRO A 60 3.78 -21.68 26.72
CA PRO A 60 2.80 -20.63 27.02
C PRO A 60 2.87 -19.41 26.09
N LYS A 61 4.04 -19.14 25.51
CA LYS A 61 4.29 -17.98 24.65
C LYS A 61 5.31 -18.29 23.56
N ALA A 62 5.32 -17.46 22.52
CA ALA A 62 6.33 -17.48 21.49
C ALA A 62 6.73 -16.05 21.09
N LYS A 63 7.96 -15.89 20.65
CA LYS A 63 8.42 -14.70 19.97
C LYS A 63 8.14 -14.85 18.47
N VAL A 64 7.39 -13.92 17.92
CA VAL A 64 7.15 -13.82 16.47
C VAL A 64 8.05 -12.75 15.91
N THR A 65 8.82 -13.09 14.87
CA THR A 65 9.64 -12.18 14.09
C THR A 65 9.02 -12.03 12.71
N TRP A 66 8.82 -10.79 12.28
CA TRP A 66 8.32 -10.45 10.94
C TRP A 66 9.12 -9.29 10.37
N GLY A 67 9.81 -9.55 9.25
CA GLY A 67 10.84 -8.63 8.77
C GLY A 67 11.98 -8.50 9.78
N GLY A 68 12.31 -7.26 10.16
CA GLY A 68 13.37 -6.96 11.13
C GLY A 68 12.90 -6.83 12.59
N GLU A 69 11.60 -6.96 12.84
CA GLU A 69 10.99 -6.68 14.14
C GLU A 69 10.53 -7.97 14.83
N SER A 70 10.50 -7.98 16.16
CA SER A 70 10.06 -9.13 16.97
C SER A 70 9.15 -8.70 18.11
N LYS A 71 8.11 -9.51 18.39
CA LYS A 71 7.18 -9.30 19.49
C LYS A 71 6.77 -10.63 20.11
N GLU A 72 6.55 -10.64 21.42
CA GLU A 72 6.08 -11.83 22.15
C GLU A 72 4.55 -11.85 22.16
N PHE A 73 4.00 -13.05 21.97
CA PHE A 73 2.56 -13.31 22.04
C PHE A 73 2.31 -14.57 22.85
N THR A 74 1.17 -14.61 23.56
CA THR A 74 0.75 -15.82 24.25
C THR A 74 0.24 -16.85 23.25
N LYS A 75 0.23 -18.12 23.67
CA LYS A 75 -0.38 -19.22 22.92
C LYS A 75 -1.83 -18.92 22.53
N GLU A 76 -2.60 -18.32 23.43
CA GLU A 76 -4.02 -18.00 23.21
C GLU A 76 -4.17 -16.91 22.15
N GLN A 77 -3.34 -15.87 22.20
CA GLN A 77 -3.33 -14.81 21.18
C GLN A 77 -2.99 -15.39 19.80
N LEU A 78 -1.96 -16.22 19.71
CA LEU A 78 -1.52 -16.83 18.45
C LEU A 78 -2.55 -17.83 17.90
N ALA A 79 -3.20 -18.60 18.76
CA ALA A 79 -4.27 -19.51 18.36
C ALA A 79 -5.54 -18.76 17.93
N GLY A 80 -5.83 -17.61 18.56
CA GLY A 80 -6.94 -16.72 18.19
C GLY A 80 -6.68 -15.88 16.93
N GLY A 81 -5.42 -15.74 16.53
CA GLY A 81 -4.99 -15.00 15.37
C GLY A 81 -4.52 -13.58 15.71
N VAL A 82 -3.33 -13.24 15.23
CA VAL A 82 -2.68 -11.95 15.45
C VAL A 82 -2.58 -11.20 14.12
N ASN A 83 -3.10 -9.97 14.05
CA ASN A 83 -2.97 -9.14 12.85
C ASN A 83 -1.56 -8.52 12.78
N LEU A 84 -0.68 -9.09 11.95
CA LEU A 84 0.71 -8.66 11.81
C LEU A 84 0.82 -7.18 11.43
N ALA A 85 -0.05 -6.69 10.53
CA ALA A 85 -0.03 -5.29 10.09
C ALA A 85 -0.40 -4.29 11.19
N ALA A 86 -1.17 -4.73 12.20
CA ALA A 86 -1.52 -3.90 13.35
C ALA A 86 -0.43 -3.93 14.43
N GLU A 87 0.17 -5.10 14.66
CA GLU A 87 1.10 -5.32 15.77
C GLU A 87 2.53 -4.85 15.51
N PHE A 88 2.94 -4.80 14.24
CA PHE A 88 4.30 -4.45 13.82
C PHE A 88 4.32 -3.10 13.11
N PRO A 89 4.88 -2.04 13.72
CA PRO A 89 4.92 -0.70 13.12
C PRO A 89 5.75 -0.62 11.85
N LYS A 90 6.77 -1.47 11.74
CA LYS A 90 7.58 -1.67 10.52
C LYS A 90 7.30 -3.04 9.94
N THR A 91 7.20 -3.09 8.62
CA THR A 91 6.81 -4.29 7.90
C THR A 91 7.79 -4.59 6.76
N PRO A 92 7.85 -5.84 6.27
CA PRO A 92 8.57 -6.17 5.04
C PRO A 92 8.07 -5.44 3.78
N PHE A 93 6.91 -4.79 3.86
CA PHE A 93 6.27 -4.11 2.75
C PHE A 93 6.63 -2.62 2.68
N ASP A 94 7.20 -2.03 3.75
CA ASP A 94 7.33 -0.57 3.90
C ASP A 94 8.07 0.08 2.72
N ASP A 95 9.15 -0.53 2.24
CA ASP A 95 9.94 0.03 1.13
C ASP A 95 9.19 -0.04 -0.20
N ALA A 96 8.54 -1.17 -0.48
CA ALA A 96 7.74 -1.36 -1.68
C ALA A 96 6.50 -0.43 -1.66
N PHE A 97 5.87 -0.31 -0.49
CA PHE A 97 4.73 0.56 -0.25
C PHE A 97 5.10 2.04 -0.39
N ARG A 98 6.24 2.47 0.16
CA ARG A 98 6.75 3.83 -0.02
C ARG A 98 7.00 4.14 -1.49
N SER A 99 7.66 3.22 -2.21
CA SER A 99 7.89 3.40 -3.65
C SER A 99 6.58 3.55 -4.43
N LEU A 100 5.55 2.78 -4.08
CA LEU A 100 4.20 2.91 -4.64
C LEU A 100 3.59 4.27 -4.32
N MET A 101 3.60 4.69 -3.06
CA MET A 101 3.04 5.96 -2.61
C MET A 101 3.73 7.17 -3.23
N ASP A 102 5.06 7.13 -3.41
CA ASP A 102 5.81 8.17 -4.11
C ASP A 102 5.34 8.31 -5.57
N ALA A 103 5.12 7.19 -6.26
CA ALA A 103 4.61 7.21 -7.64
C ALA A 103 3.17 7.71 -7.72
N VAL A 104 2.32 7.33 -6.75
CA VAL A 104 0.96 7.85 -6.63
C VAL A 104 0.99 9.36 -6.37
N GLY A 105 1.89 9.85 -5.51
CA GLY A 105 2.06 11.28 -5.24
C GLY A 105 2.46 12.06 -6.49
N VAL A 106 3.43 11.56 -7.27
CA VAL A 106 3.81 12.15 -8.57
C VAL A 106 2.62 12.19 -9.53
N LYS A 107 1.83 11.10 -9.59
CA LYS A 107 0.62 11.03 -10.41
C LYS A 107 -0.41 12.08 -9.97
N GLN A 108 -0.76 12.11 -8.69
CA GLN A 108 -1.76 13.04 -8.14
C GLN A 108 -1.36 14.50 -8.32
N ALA A 109 -0.06 14.82 -8.23
CA ALA A 109 0.44 16.17 -8.51
C ALA A 109 0.18 16.58 -9.97
N PHE A 110 0.42 15.66 -10.92
CA PHE A 110 0.10 15.88 -12.33
C PHE A 110 -1.41 16.00 -12.56
N GLU A 111 -2.22 15.07 -12.04
CA GLU A 111 -3.69 15.09 -12.15
C GLU A 111 -4.26 16.40 -11.60
N THR A 112 -3.77 16.86 -10.45
CA THR A 112 -4.19 18.13 -9.84
C THR A 112 -3.93 19.31 -10.77
N MET A 113 -2.73 19.40 -11.34
CA MET A 113 -2.38 20.45 -12.30
C MET A 113 -3.23 20.35 -13.57
N ALA A 114 -3.35 19.14 -14.15
CA ALA A 114 -4.10 18.90 -15.37
C ALA A 114 -5.59 19.27 -15.21
N ILE A 115 -6.23 18.84 -14.12
CA ILE A 115 -7.64 19.15 -13.88
C ILE A 115 -7.84 20.65 -13.60
N LYS A 116 -7.07 21.22 -12.68
CA LYS A 116 -7.27 22.62 -12.26
C LYS A 116 -6.91 23.62 -13.37
N ASN A 117 -5.87 23.36 -14.15
CA ASN A 117 -5.31 24.37 -15.06
C ASN A 117 -5.56 24.09 -16.54
N LEU A 118 -5.76 22.82 -16.95
CA LEU A 118 -5.90 22.45 -18.36
C LEU A 118 -7.34 22.08 -18.68
N VAL A 119 -7.85 20.98 -18.13
CA VAL A 119 -9.17 20.42 -18.48
C VAL A 119 -10.29 21.41 -18.19
N THR A 120 -10.21 22.13 -17.07
CA THR A 120 -11.18 23.17 -16.72
C THR A 120 -11.21 24.29 -17.77
N ASN A 121 -10.04 24.71 -18.28
CA ASN A 121 -9.92 25.79 -19.25
C ASN A 121 -10.23 25.35 -20.68
N PHE A 122 -10.01 24.08 -21.06
CA PHE A 122 -10.37 23.57 -22.39
C PHE A 122 -11.86 23.75 -22.70
N ARG A 123 -12.72 23.71 -21.68
CA ARG A 123 -14.16 23.95 -21.83
C ARG A 123 -14.49 25.39 -22.20
N ILE A 124 -13.67 26.34 -21.77
CA ILE A 124 -13.86 27.76 -22.06
C ILE A 124 -13.62 28.01 -23.55
N PHE A 125 -12.64 27.34 -24.15
CA PHE A 125 -12.23 27.52 -25.54
C PHE A 125 -13.08 26.75 -26.58
N ALA A 126 -14.24 26.22 -26.18
CA ALA A 126 -14.99 25.29 -27.01
C ALA A 126 -15.59 25.93 -28.28
N GLU A 127 -16.04 27.20 -28.20
CA GLU A 127 -16.59 27.91 -29.35
C GLU A 127 -15.48 28.43 -30.27
N GLU A 128 -14.38 28.92 -29.70
CA GLU A 128 -13.19 29.35 -30.45
C GLU A 128 -12.58 28.19 -31.22
N ALA A 129 -12.50 26.99 -30.62
CA ALA A 129 -12.01 25.78 -31.28
C ALA A 129 -12.91 25.32 -32.44
N LYS A 130 -14.21 25.66 -32.44
CA LYS A 130 -15.11 25.39 -33.57
C LYS A 130 -14.94 26.42 -34.68
N ALA A 131 -14.69 27.68 -34.31
CA ALA A 131 -14.53 28.78 -35.25
C ALA A 131 -13.16 28.76 -35.96
N ASP A 132 -12.13 28.21 -35.32
CA ASP A 132 -10.76 28.10 -35.85
C ASP A 132 -10.29 26.63 -35.86
N PRO A 133 -10.24 25.99 -37.04
CA PRO A 133 -9.80 24.60 -37.19
C PRO A 133 -8.34 24.35 -36.76
N GLU A 134 -7.43 25.31 -36.95
CA GLU A 134 -6.03 25.18 -36.54
C GLU A 134 -5.94 25.15 -35.01
N PHE A 135 -6.64 26.08 -34.35
CA PHE A 135 -6.73 26.12 -32.90
C PHE A 135 -7.39 24.86 -32.33
N GLY A 136 -8.47 24.36 -32.95
CA GLY A 136 -9.11 23.10 -32.58
C GLY A 136 -8.16 21.90 -32.63
N ALA A 137 -7.37 21.78 -33.71
CA ALA A 137 -6.38 20.70 -33.86
C ALA A 137 -5.24 20.79 -32.81
N ALA A 138 -4.79 22.01 -32.49
CA ALA A 138 -3.81 22.24 -31.44
C ALA A 138 -4.36 21.84 -30.05
N LEU A 139 -5.62 22.19 -29.77
CA LEU A 139 -6.29 21.83 -28.52
C LEU A 139 -6.46 20.32 -28.37
N ASP A 140 -6.82 19.61 -29.44
CA ASP A 140 -6.93 18.15 -29.43
C ASP A 140 -5.57 17.46 -29.25
N THR A 141 -4.52 18.01 -29.88
CA THR A 141 -3.15 17.55 -29.65
C THR A 141 -2.75 17.70 -28.17
N LEU A 142 -3.10 18.83 -27.55
CA LEU A 142 -2.81 19.08 -26.14
C LEU A 142 -3.60 18.12 -25.23
N LYS A 143 -4.90 17.89 -25.47
CA LYS A 143 -5.70 16.90 -24.74
C LYS A 143 -5.06 15.51 -24.81
N LYS A 144 -4.67 15.08 -26.01
CA LYS A 144 -3.99 13.80 -26.21
C LYS A 144 -2.71 13.70 -25.39
N LYS A 145 -1.86 14.74 -25.40
CA LYS A 145 -0.62 14.75 -24.59
C LYS A 145 -0.90 14.63 -23.09
N VAL A 146 -1.97 15.26 -22.59
CA VAL A 146 -2.37 15.13 -21.17
C VAL A 146 -2.80 13.70 -20.87
N THR A 147 -3.65 13.09 -21.70
CA THR A 147 -4.08 11.70 -21.54
C THR A 147 -2.93 10.70 -21.66
N ASP A 148 -2.01 10.90 -22.61
CA ASP A 148 -0.84 10.03 -22.78
C ASP A 148 0.09 10.12 -21.55
N LYS A 149 0.26 11.32 -20.98
CA LYS A 149 1.06 11.52 -19.78
C LYS A 149 0.42 10.87 -18.54
N GLU A 150 -0.90 10.97 -18.42
CA GLU A 150 -1.67 10.27 -17.38
C GLU A 150 -1.48 8.75 -17.47
N ALA A 151 -1.60 8.19 -18.68
CA ALA A 151 -1.38 6.76 -18.91
C ALA A 151 0.06 6.31 -18.56
N GLN A 152 1.07 7.17 -18.80
CA GLN A 152 2.45 6.90 -18.36
C GLN A 152 2.57 6.86 -16.84
N HIS A 153 1.90 7.77 -16.13
CA HIS A 153 1.89 7.77 -14.66
C HIS A 153 1.14 6.55 -14.10
N ASP A 154 0.00 6.18 -14.68
CA ASP A 154 -0.74 4.96 -14.33
C ASP A 154 0.12 3.70 -14.50
N ALA A 155 0.79 3.56 -15.65
CA ALA A 155 1.70 2.44 -15.89
C ALA A 155 2.86 2.43 -14.89
N SER A 156 3.36 3.62 -14.52
CA SER A 156 4.42 3.78 -13.51
C SER A 156 3.95 3.37 -12.10
N VAL A 157 2.72 3.67 -11.71
CA VAL A 157 2.15 3.20 -10.44
C VAL A 157 1.97 1.68 -10.48
N ARG A 158 1.32 1.15 -11.53
CA ARG A 158 1.00 -0.29 -11.64
C ARG A 158 2.24 -1.19 -11.61
N LYS A 159 3.34 -0.81 -12.26
CA LYS A 159 4.58 -1.62 -12.26
C LYS A 159 5.22 -1.79 -10.88
N ARG A 160 4.81 -1.01 -9.87
CA ARG A 160 5.33 -1.10 -8.50
C ARG A 160 4.57 -2.09 -7.65
N LEU A 161 3.37 -2.48 -8.07
CA LEU A 161 2.58 -3.53 -7.43
C LEU A 161 3.18 -4.89 -7.81
N VAL A 162 4.21 -5.30 -7.08
CA VAL A 162 4.91 -6.57 -7.28
C VAL A 162 4.69 -7.50 -6.09
N PRO A 163 4.80 -8.82 -6.26
CA PRO A 163 4.81 -9.73 -5.12
C PRO A 163 5.96 -9.40 -4.15
N VAL A 164 5.69 -9.42 -2.85
CA VAL A 164 6.70 -9.25 -1.79
C VAL A 164 6.92 -10.59 -1.11
N ARG A 165 8.18 -11.07 -1.11
CA ARG A 165 8.60 -12.25 -0.35
C ARG A 165 9.10 -11.81 1.03
N HIS A 166 8.61 -12.47 2.07
CA HIS A 166 9.00 -12.18 3.45
C HIS A 166 8.93 -13.42 4.33
N ALA A 167 9.71 -13.39 5.40
CA ALA A 167 9.77 -14.47 6.39
C ALA A 167 8.96 -14.12 7.63
N ILE A 168 8.29 -15.14 8.18
CA ILE A 168 7.70 -15.11 9.52
C ILE A 168 8.33 -16.23 10.32
N LYS A 169 8.96 -15.89 11.44
CA LYS A 169 9.57 -16.88 12.35
C LYS A 169 8.84 -16.88 13.68
N VAL A 170 8.54 -18.07 14.19
CA VAL A 170 7.89 -18.31 15.47
C VAL A 170 8.82 -19.14 16.34
N GLU A 171 9.33 -18.53 17.40
CA GLU A 171 10.26 -19.15 18.33
C GLU A 171 9.55 -19.41 19.66
N PRO A 172 9.31 -20.67 20.04
CA PRO A 172 8.73 -21.01 21.34
C PRO A 172 9.59 -20.45 22.47
N LEU A 173 8.93 -19.81 23.44
CA LEU A 173 9.55 -19.31 24.65
C LEU A 173 8.97 -20.04 25.87
N PRO A 174 9.76 -20.26 26.94
CA PRO A 174 9.27 -20.85 28.18
C PRO A 174 8.07 -20.11 28.81
#